data_AF-A0A384AXT9-F1
#
_entry.id   AF-A0A384AXT9-F1
#
_cell.length_a   1.000
_cell.length_b   1.000
_cell.length_c   1.000
_cell.angle_alpha   90.00
_cell.angle_beta   90.00
_cell.angle_gamma   90.00
#
_symmetry.space_group_name_H-M   'P 1'
#
loop_
_entity.id
_entity.type
_entity.pdbx_description
1 polymer ?
#
loop_
_entity_poly.entity_id
_entity_poly.type
_entity_poly.pdbx_seq_one_letter_code
_entity_poly.pdbx_strand_id
1 'polypeptide(L)'
;MLMDVYSYSGEELICYNQFSIFVVGAGGFGGKRTSDKAKVAVAIPNRPPDAVLTDTTSLNQAALYRLSGDWNPLHIDPDFANLAGFDKPILHGLCTFGFSARHVLQQFADNDVSRLDNRWF
;
A
#
# COMPACT_ATOMS: atom_id res chain seq x y z
N MET A 1 -13.01 -6.15 3.63
CA MET A 1 -13.04 -5.82 5.06
C MET A 1 -12.27 -4.53 5.24
N LEU A 2 -12.80 -3.58 6.01
CA LEU A 2 -12.08 -2.35 6.37
C LEU A 2 -11.54 -2.49 7.79
N MET A 3 -10.28 -2.12 7.99
CA MET A 3 -9.62 -2.14 9.28
C MET A 3 -9.00 -0.77 9.55
N ASP A 4 -9.55 -0.08 10.55
CA ASP A 4 -9.05 1.21 11.02
C ASP A 4 -7.97 0.98 12.09
N VAL A 5 -6.83 1.66 11.96
CA VAL A 5 -5.69 1.58 12.89
C VAL A 5 -5.31 2.99 13.30
N TYR A 6 -5.31 3.25 14.60
CA TYR A 6 -4.91 4.52 15.21
C TYR A 6 -3.62 4.29 15.99
N SER A 7 -2.56 5.02 15.67
CA SER A 7 -1.25 4.91 16.33
C SER A 7 -0.97 6.17 17.14
N TYR A 8 -0.58 5.99 18.40
CA TYR A 8 -0.40 7.07 19.36
C TYR A 8 1.04 7.11 19.91
N SER A 9 1.48 8.29 20.30
CA SER A 9 2.66 8.52 21.14
C SER A 9 2.19 9.12 22.46
N GLY A 10 2.12 8.31 23.51
CA GLY A 10 1.40 8.68 24.73
C GLY A 10 -0.10 8.87 24.43
N GLU A 11 -0.64 10.06 24.70
CA GLU A 11 -2.03 10.41 24.40
C GLU A 11 -2.20 11.09 23.03
N GLU A 12 -1.10 11.44 22.35
CA GLU A 12 -1.13 12.13 21.06
C GLU A 12 -1.36 11.14 19.92
N LEU A 13 -2.40 11.37 19.10
CA LEU A 13 -2.62 10.60 17.87
C LEU A 13 -1.57 11.03 16.82
N ILE A 14 -0.75 10.08 16.39
CA ILE A 14 0.32 10.32 15.41
C ILE A 14 -0.13 9.99 14.00
N CYS A 15 -0.80 8.85 13.81
CA CYS A 15 -1.32 8.48 12.49
C CYS A 15 -2.59 7.65 12.56
N TYR A 16 -3.37 7.76 11.50
CA TYR A 16 -4.53 6.94 11.22
C TYR A 16 -4.31 6.23 9.89
N ASN A 17 -4.57 4.93 9.86
CA ASN A 17 -4.51 4.11 8.65
C ASN A 17 -5.85 3.37 8.49
N GLN A 18 -6.35 3.28 7.26
CA GLN A 18 -7.46 2.38 6.92
C GLN A 18 -6.96 1.35 5.91
N PHE A 19 -6.92 0.08 6.32
CA PHE A 19 -6.59 -1.02 5.44
C PHE A 19 -7.87 -1.60 4.84
N SER A 20 -7.94 -1.69 3.51
CA SER A 20 -8.98 -2.43 2.82
C SER A 20 -8.44 -3.80 2.43
N ILE A 21 -8.86 -4.83 3.16
CA ILE A 21 -8.39 -6.21 3.00
C ILE A 21 -9.45 -7.02 2.25
N PHE A 22 -9.04 -7.67 1.16
CA PHE A 22 -9.85 -8.64 0.45
C PHE A 22 -9.37 -10.06 0.80
N VAL A 23 -10.28 -10.92 1.25
CA VAL A 23 -9.98 -12.30 1.61
C VAL A 23 -10.61 -13.21 0.56
N VAL A 24 -9.78 -13.82 -0.28
CA VAL A 24 -10.23 -14.69 -1.37
C VAL A 24 -10.97 -15.90 -0.79
N GLY A 25 -12.09 -16.27 -1.41
CA GLY A 25 -12.92 -17.41 -0.99
C GLY A 25 -13.79 -17.17 0.25
N ALA A 26 -13.52 -16.13 1.03
CA ALA A 26 -14.40 -15.69 2.11
C ALA A 26 -15.56 -14.83 1.56
N GLY A 27 -16.69 -14.79 2.27
CA GLY A 27 -17.86 -14.02 1.85
C GLY A 27 -19.15 -14.84 1.80
N GLY A 28 -20.05 -14.49 0.89
CA GLY A 28 -21.30 -15.22 0.66
C GLY A 28 -22.43 -14.96 1.66
N PHE A 29 -22.22 -14.08 2.64
CA PHE A 29 -23.16 -13.80 3.72
C PHE A 29 -24.22 -12.72 3.42
N GLY A 30 -24.33 -12.23 2.18
CA GLY A 30 -25.36 -11.27 1.78
C GLY A 30 -25.17 -9.84 2.31
N GLY A 31 -23.93 -9.42 2.62
CA GLY A 31 -23.63 -8.08 3.12
C GLY A 31 -23.82 -6.95 2.10
N LYS A 32 -23.81 -5.70 2.58
CA LYS A 32 -23.89 -4.51 1.72
C LYS A 32 -22.70 -4.43 0.76
N ARG A 33 -22.96 -3.98 -0.48
CA ARG A 33 -21.94 -3.77 -1.53
C ARG A 33 -21.04 -2.57 -1.26
N THR A 34 -21.54 -1.56 -0.55
CA THR A 34 -20.84 -0.31 -0.26
C THR A 34 -20.78 -0.04 1.23
N SER A 35 -19.80 0.76 1.65
CA SER A 35 -19.67 1.26 3.02
C SER A 35 -19.45 2.77 3.00
N ASP A 36 -20.20 3.46 3.84
CA ASP A 36 -20.08 4.88 4.19
C ASP A 36 -18.81 5.20 5.00
N LYS A 37 -18.12 4.18 5.54
CA LYS A 37 -16.88 4.32 6.30
C LYS A 37 -15.62 4.24 5.44
N ALA A 38 -15.73 3.78 4.20
CA ALA A 38 -14.60 3.62 3.31
C ALA A 38 -14.02 4.98 2.92
N LYS A 39 -12.70 5.15 3.05
CA LYS A 39 -11.98 6.22 2.35
C LYS A 39 -11.98 5.90 0.86
N VAL A 40 -12.61 6.77 0.06
CA VAL A 40 -12.86 6.53 -1.37
C VAL A 40 -11.63 6.94 -2.18
N ALA A 41 -11.18 6.05 -3.07
CA ALA A 41 -10.12 6.36 -4.02
C ALA A 41 -10.55 7.43 -5.04
N VAL A 42 -9.62 8.27 -5.47
CA VAL A 42 -9.88 9.36 -6.41
C VAL A 42 -9.54 8.94 -7.83
N ALA A 43 -10.39 9.31 -8.79
CA ALA A 43 -10.12 9.09 -10.21
C ALA A 43 -9.01 10.02 -10.71
N ILE A 44 -8.13 9.50 -11.58
CA ILE A 44 -7.09 10.31 -12.19
C ILE A 44 -7.67 11.35 -13.18
N PRO A 45 -7.06 12.53 -13.33
CA PRO A 45 -7.49 13.51 -14.34
C PRO A 45 -7.38 12.98 -15.77
N ASN A 46 -8.36 13.31 -16.63
CA ASN A 46 -8.35 12.96 -18.06
C ASN A 46 -7.49 13.92 -18.89
N ARG A 47 -6.18 13.93 -18.64
CA ARG A 47 -5.15 14.70 -19.37
C ARG A 47 -3.78 14.02 -19.22
N PRO A 48 -2.75 14.41 -19.98
CA PRO A 48 -1.40 13.90 -19.77
C PRO A 48 -0.89 14.15 -18.33
N PRO A 49 -0.06 13.25 -17.77
CA PRO A 49 0.58 13.45 -16.47
C PRO A 49 1.49 14.68 -16.46
N ASP A 50 1.57 15.37 -15.33
CA ASP A 50 2.50 16.50 -15.16
C ASP A 50 3.96 16.03 -15.03
N ALA A 51 4.17 14.84 -14.46
CA ALA A 51 5.48 14.22 -14.31
C ALA A 51 5.34 12.70 -14.30
N VAL A 52 6.38 12.01 -14.77
CA VAL A 52 6.51 10.55 -14.72
C VAL A 52 7.94 10.22 -14.29
N LEU A 53 8.07 9.49 -13.19
CA LEU A 53 9.34 9.03 -12.66
C LEU A 53 9.42 7.51 -12.80
N THR A 54 10.64 6.98 -12.89
CA THR A 54 10.88 5.54 -13.04
C THR A 54 11.98 5.12 -12.09
N ASP A 55 11.72 4.07 -11.32
CA ASP A 55 12.70 3.43 -10.46
C ASP A 55 12.78 1.95 -10.79
N THR A 56 14.01 1.42 -10.75
CA THR A 56 14.24 -0.02 -10.88
C THR A 56 14.29 -0.64 -9.49
N THR A 57 13.43 -1.63 -9.25
CA THR A 57 13.48 -2.41 -8.02
C THR A 57 14.63 -3.41 -8.07
N SER A 58 15.29 -3.62 -6.93
CA SER A 58 16.29 -4.69 -6.80
C SER A 58 15.64 -6.07 -6.91
N LEU A 59 16.36 -7.08 -7.39
CA LEU A 59 15.94 -8.48 -7.31
C LEU A 59 15.65 -8.92 -5.87
N ASN A 60 16.35 -8.33 -4.89
CA ASN A 60 16.18 -8.61 -3.47
C ASN A 60 15.27 -7.60 -2.76
N GLN A 61 14.50 -6.77 -3.50
CA GLN A 61 13.71 -5.69 -2.90
C GLN A 61 12.68 -6.21 -1.89
N ALA A 62 12.01 -7.33 -2.19
CA ALA A 62 11.04 -7.95 -1.29
C ALA A 62 11.71 -8.56 -0.05
N ALA A 63 12.91 -9.16 -0.23
CA ALA A 63 13.71 -9.72 0.86
C ALA A 63 14.19 -8.65 1.85
N LEU A 64 14.49 -7.44 1.35
CA LEU A 64 14.83 -6.30 2.20
C LEU A 64 13.59 -5.70 2.87
N TYR A 65 12.53 -5.42 2.10
CA TYR A 65 11.35 -4.71 2.61
C TYR A 65 10.60 -5.48 3.70
N ARG A 66 10.54 -6.82 3.61
CA ARG A 66 9.88 -7.64 4.65
C ARG A 66 10.49 -7.47 6.04
N LEU A 67 11.76 -7.06 6.15
CA LEU A 67 12.41 -6.77 7.43
C LEU A 67 11.75 -5.59 8.17
N SER A 68 10.93 -4.80 7.49
CA SER A 68 10.11 -3.73 8.09
C SER A 68 8.82 -4.23 8.75
N GLY A 69 8.48 -5.53 8.66
CA GLY A 69 7.42 -6.14 9.49
C GLY A 69 6.41 -7.03 8.76
N ASP A 70 6.32 -6.98 7.42
CA ASP A 70 5.45 -7.88 6.66
C ASP A 70 6.22 -9.12 6.19
N TRP A 71 6.11 -10.17 7.02
CA TRP A 71 6.83 -11.43 6.84
C TRP A 71 6.11 -12.44 5.95
N ASN A 72 4.99 -12.06 5.28
CA ASN A 72 4.18 -12.98 4.49
C ASN A 72 5.04 -13.78 3.48
N PRO A 73 4.98 -15.13 3.52
CA PRO A 73 5.81 -15.99 2.66
C PRO A 73 5.59 -15.76 1.16
N LEU A 74 4.43 -15.23 0.75
CA LEU A 74 4.14 -14.83 -0.64
C LEU A 74 5.24 -13.96 -1.28
N HIS A 75 5.98 -13.21 -0.46
CA HIS A 75 6.99 -12.26 -0.93
C HIS A 75 8.42 -12.80 -0.93
N ILE A 76 8.65 -14.07 -0.55
CA ILE A 76 10.01 -14.60 -0.41
C ILE A 76 10.12 -16.09 -0.77
N ASP A 77 9.06 -16.87 -0.56
CA ASP A 77 9.03 -18.32 -0.74
C ASP A 77 8.36 -18.67 -2.08
N PRO A 78 9.10 -19.24 -3.05
CA PRO A 78 8.54 -19.62 -4.34
C PRO A 78 7.43 -20.67 -4.26
N ASP A 79 7.51 -21.63 -3.34
CA ASP A 79 6.51 -22.69 -3.23
C ASP A 79 5.19 -22.12 -2.72
N PHE A 80 5.27 -21.19 -1.76
CA PHE A 80 4.10 -20.48 -1.26
C PHE A 80 3.49 -19.54 -2.31
N ALA A 81 4.31 -18.82 -3.08
CA ALA A 81 3.82 -17.97 -4.16
C ALA A 81 3.07 -18.76 -5.23
N ASN A 82 3.62 -19.92 -5.63
CA ASN A 82 2.97 -20.84 -6.56
C ASN A 82 1.63 -21.35 -6.02
N LEU A 83 1.57 -21.74 -4.75
CA LEU A 83 0.32 -22.16 -4.10
C LEU A 83 -0.73 -21.04 -4.10
N ALA A 84 -0.29 -19.78 -3.98
CA ALA A 84 -1.14 -18.60 -4.05
C ALA A 84 -1.50 -18.17 -5.49
N GLY A 85 -1.04 -18.90 -6.51
CA GLY A 85 -1.37 -18.65 -7.92
C GLY A 85 -0.44 -17.65 -8.64
N PHE A 86 0.78 -17.42 -8.11
CA PHE A 86 1.79 -16.57 -8.75
C PHE A 86 2.99 -17.40 -9.19
N ASP A 87 3.52 -17.14 -10.39
CA ASP A 87 4.67 -17.87 -10.96
C ASP A 87 5.96 -17.75 -10.12
N LYS A 88 6.06 -16.70 -9.29
CA LYS A 88 7.20 -16.41 -8.41
C LYS A 88 6.79 -15.43 -7.30
N PRO A 89 7.61 -15.26 -6.25
CA PRO A 89 7.35 -14.26 -5.23
C PRO A 89 7.18 -12.85 -5.82
N ILE A 90 6.18 -12.13 -5.32
CA ILE A 90 5.87 -10.77 -5.75
C ILE A 90 6.37 -9.74 -4.74
N LEU A 91 6.64 -8.52 -5.18
CA LEU A 91 6.95 -7.41 -4.27
C LEU A 91 5.70 -7.02 -3.46
N HIS A 92 5.88 -6.66 -2.19
CA HIS A 92 4.80 -6.16 -1.35
C HIS A 92 4.12 -4.93 -1.97
N GLY A 93 2.79 -4.90 -1.99
CA GLY A 93 2.05 -3.74 -2.49
C GLY A 93 2.41 -2.44 -1.75
N LEU A 94 2.61 -2.53 -0.43
CA LEU A 94 3.05 -1.38 0.39
C LEU A 94 4.51 -0.95 0.11
N CYS A 95 5.34 -1.82 -0.45
CA CYS A 95 6.67 -1.42 -0.92
C CYS A 95 6.54 -0.55 -2.18
N THR A 96 5.75 -0.99 -3.17
CA THR A 96 5.45 -0.20 -4.36
C THR A 96 4.79 1.13 -3.99
N PHE A 97 3.86 1.13 -3.04
CA PHE A 97 3.26 2.35 -2.49
C PHE A 97 4.33 3.30 -1.92
N GLY A 98 5.29 2.78 -1.14
CA GLY A 98 6.40 3.56 -0.60
C GLY A 98 7.28 4.20 -1.68
N PHE A 99 7.59 3.48 -2.77
CA PHE A 99 8.31 4.04 -3.92
C PHE A 99 7.52 5.19 -4.57
N SER A 100 6.24 4.97 -4.86
CA SER A 100 5.38 6.00 -5.46
C SER A 100 5.23 7.22 -4.56
N ALA A 101 5.02 7.03 -3.25
CA ALA A 101 4.92 8.13 -2.29
C ALA A 101 6.24 8.93 -2.20
N ARG A 102 7.38 8.24 -2.22
CA ARG A 102 8.71 8.89 -2.28
C ARG A 102 8.87 9.74 -3.55
N HIS A 103 8.42 9.26 -4.70
CA HIS A 103 8.48 10.03 -5.95
C HIS A 103 7.62 11.29 -5.90
N VAL A 104 6.40 11.19 -5.36
CA VAL A 104 5.53 12.36 -5.18
C VAL A 104 6.20 13.38 -4.26
N LEU A 105 6.78 12.93 -3.15
CA LEU A 105 7.48 13.80 -2.20
C LEU A 105 8.68 14.51 -2.85
N GLN A 106 9.49 13.76 -3.59
CA GLN A 106 10.64 14.31 -4.30
C GLN A 106 10.22 15.34 -5.35
N GLN A 107 9.19 15.04 -6.12
CA GLN A 107 8.79 15.84 -7.28
C GLN A 107 7.97 17.08 -6.91
N PHE A 108 7.13 17.00 -5.88
CA PHE A 108 6.14 18.03 -5.57
C PHE A 108 6.29 18.65 -4.17
N ALA A 109 7.20 18.14 -3.35
CA ALA A 109 7.38 18.59 -1.98
C ALA A 109 8.85 18.81 -1.58
N ASP A 110 9.80 18.81 -2.51
CA ASP A 110 11.24 19.02 -2.22
C ASP A 110 11.81 18.04 -1.18
N ASN A 111 11.25 16.82 -1.12
CA ASN A 111 11.52 15.83 -0.07
C ASN A 111 11.17 16.27 1.37
N ASP A 112 10.40 17.35 1.55
CA ASP A 112 9.89 17.77 2.86
C ASP A 112 8.70 16.91 3.28
N VAL A 113 8.98 15.94 4.15
CA VAL A 113 7.98 15.00 4.70
C VAL A 113 6.81 15.68 5.42
N SER A 114 6.99 16.91 5.91
CA SER A 114 5.91 17.66 6.58
C SER A 114 4.80 18.11 5.62
N ARG A 115 5.08 18.09 4.31
CA ARG A 115 4.13 18.46 3.25
C ARG A 115 3.34 17.26 2.71
N LEU A 116 3.68 16.04 3.13
CA LEU A 116 2.93 14.84 2.77
C LEU A 116 1.71 14.71 3.67
N ASP A 117 0.53 14.88 3.08
CA ASP A 117 -0.73 14.79 3.81
C ASP A 117 -1.47 13.50 3.43
N ASN A 118 -2.31 13.00 4.33
CA ASN A 118 -3.13 11.81 4.12
C ASN A 118 -4.22 12.00 3.04
N ARG A 119 -4.39 13.23 2.53
CA ARG A 119 -5.28 13.55 1.39
C ARG A 119 -4.63 13.33 0.02
N TRP A 120 -3.33 13.00 -0.03
CA TRP A 120 -2.63 12.75 -1.30
C TRP A 120 -2.88 11.33 -1.85
N PHE A 121 -3.43 10.41 -1.05
CA PHE A 121 -3.63 8.99 -1.40
C PHE A 121 -5.01 8.47 -1.01
#